data_AF-A0A818TC43-F1
#
_entry.id   AF-A0A818TC43-F1
#
_cell.length_a   1.000
_cell.length_b   1.000
_cell.length_c   1.000
_cell.angle_alpha   90.00
_cell.angle_beta   90.00
_cell.angle_gamma   90.00
#
_symmetry.space_group_name_H-M   'P 1'
#
loop_
_entity.id
_entity.type
_entity.pdbx_description
1 polymer ?
#
loop_
_entity_poly.entity_id
_entity_poly.type
_entity_poly.pdbx_seq_one_letter_code
_entity_poly.pdbx_strand_id
1 'polypeptide(L)'
;MATASNIDDLLQCPICLEIFHDPKVLDCQHTFCANCLKVHLASPSSSILRTSNAIDCPICRRRSNLINNSIDSLPGNYIVRDIIERKYGTTTPERPPDYNQQIQDRIKKLQKTEEEEDDDDDAIKYSNYVKPVAAALVGVVGGLLLAKGVKKLRDNKKKRNRH
;
A
#
# COMPACT_ATOMS: atom_id res chain seq x y z
N MET A 1 13.60 -0.85 -39.66
CA MET A 1 14.50 0.33 -39.57
C MET A 1 14.42 0.81 -38.14
N ALA A 2 15.47 0.60 -37.34
CA ALA A 2 15.53 1.21 -36.01
C ALA A 2 15.86 2.69 -36.24
N THR A 3 14.84 3.54 -36.20
CA THR A 3 15.05 4.99 -36.09
C THR A 3 15.88 5.23 -34.84
N ALA A 4 16.93 6.02 -34.93
CA ALA A 4 17.74 6.39 -33.78
C ALA A 4 16.80 6.92 -32.69
N SER A 5 16.60 6.11 -31.64
CA SER A 5 15.78 6.47 -30.49
C SER A 5 16.33 7.77 -29.90
N ASN A 6 15.47 8.77 -29.74
CA ASN A 6 15.89 10.04 -29.19
C ASN A 6 16.37 9.77 -27.76
N ILE A 7 17.51 10.35 -27.36
CA ILE A 7 18.03 10.22 -25.99
C ILE A 7 16.97 10.61 -24.95
N ASP A 8 16.04 11.50 -25.31
CA ASP A 8 14.91 11.89 -24.47
C ASP A 8 14.06 10.69 -24.04
N ASP A 9 13.86 9.69 -24.91
CA ASP A 9 13.05 8.50 -24.62
C ASP A 9 13.69 7.64 -23.51
N LEU A 10 15.02 7.69 -23.39
CA LEU A 10 15.78 6.97 -22.37
C LEU A 10 15.80 7.70 -21.02
N LEU A 11 15.38 8.96 -20.98
CA LEU A 11 15.34 9.80 -19.78
C LEU A 11 13.93 9.95 -19.22
N GLN A 12 12.96 9.21 -19.75
CA GLN A 12 11.57 9.24 -19.31
C GLN A 12 11.25 8.13 -18.32
N CYS A 13 10.48 8.48 -17.30
CA CYS A 13 9.92 7.53 -16.38
C CYS A 13 8.82 6.70 -17.06
N PRO A 14 8.88 5.37 -17.02
CA PRO A 14 7.88 4.51 -17.67
C PRO A 14 6.50 4.53 -17.00
N ILE A 15 6.36 5.18 -15.83
CA ILE A 15 5.07 5.33 -15.13
C ILE A 15 4.38 6.65 -15.52
N CYS A 16 5.08 7.78 -15.45
CA CYS A 16 4.48 9.10 -15.73
C CYS A 16 4.76 9.62 -17.14
N LEU A 17 5.65 8.96 -17.89
CA LEU A 17 6.07 9.31 -19.25
C LEU A 17 6.69 10.73 -19.37
N GLU A 18 7.16 11.26 -18.23
CA GLU A 18 7.90 12.52 -18.15
C GLU A 18 9.38 12.24 -17.87
N ILE A 19 10.23 13.26 -18.07
CA ILE A 19 11.64 13.21 -17.65
C ILE A 19 11.72 12.82 -16.17
N PHE A 20 12.68 11.95 -15.83
CA PHE A 20 12.83 11.50 -14.45
C PHE A 20 13.01 12.65 -13.46
N HIS A 21 12.33 12.56 -12.33
CA HIS A 21 12.49 13.46 -11.20
C HIS A 21 12.70 12.64 -9.94
N ASP A 22 13.81 12.90 -9.25
CA ASP A 22 14.38 12.04 -8.22
C ASP A 22 14.37 10.55 -8.62
N PRO A 23 15.19 10.16 -9.63
CA PRO A 23 15.20 8.80 -10.14
C PRO A 23 15.72 7.82 -9.07
N LYS A 24 14.89 6.81 -8.74
CA LYS A 24 15.21 5.68 -7.86
C LYS A 24 15.40 4.41 -8.67
N VAL A 25 16.40 3.61 -8.30
CA VAL A 25 16.72 2.33 -8.94
C VAL A 25 16.26 1.18 -8.05
N LEU A 26 15.53 0.24 -8.63
CA LEU A 26 15.19 -1.03 -7.99
C LEU A 26 16.34 -2.03 -8.17
N ASP A 27 16.41 -3.09 -7.35
CA ASP A 27 17.41 -4.18 -7.44
C ASP A 27 17.45 -4.86 -8.82
N CYS A 28 16.35 -4.74 -9.57
CA CYS A 28 16.23 -5.21 -10.95
C CYS A 28 16.86 -4.28 -12.01
N GLN A 29 17.43 -3.16 -11.59
CA GLN A 29 18.02 -2.08 -12.39
C GLN A 29 17.04 -1.21 -13.19
N HIS A 30 15.73 -1.36 -13.01
CA HIS A 30 14.76 -0.42 -13.56
C HIS A 30 14.69 0.85 -12.71
N THR A 31 14.58 2.00 -13.39
CA THR A 31 14.55 3.33 -12.78
C THR A 31 13.18 3.97 -12.92
N PHE A 32 12.74 4.65 -11.86
CA PHE A 32 11.44 5.32 -11.77
C PHE A 32 11.56 6.62 -10.96
N CYS A 33 10.63 7.56 -11.10
CA CYS A 33 10.53 8.70 -10.18
C CYS A 33 10.17 8.21 -8.77
N ALA A 34 10.76 8.79 -7.72
CA ALA A 34 10.42 8.46 -6.33
C ALA A 34 8.92 8.55 -6.05
N ASN A 35 8.25 9.63 -6.47
CA ASN A 35 6.80 9.78 -6.28
C ASN A 35 5.97 8.74 -7.05
N CYS A 36 6.42 8.31 -8.22
CA CYS A 36 5.75 7.25 -8.96
C CYS A 36 5.81 5.90 -8.21
N LEU A 37 6.95 5.59 -7.59
CA LEU A 37 7.09 4.41 -6.73
C LEU A 37 6.27 4.54 -5.45
N LYS A 38 6.14 5.75 -4.85
CA LYS A 38 5.29 5.97 -3.66
C LYS A 38 3.82 5.67 -3.97
N VAL A 39 3.32 6.14 -5.10
CA VAL A 39 1.95 5.80 -5.56
C VAL A 39 1.82 4.30 -5.87
N HIS A 40 2.84 3.69 -6.50
CA HIS A 40 2.81 2.27 -6.80
C HIS A 40 2.77 1.40 -5.52
N LEU A 41 3.59 1.74 -4.53
CA LEU A 41 3.62 1.07 -3.22
C LEU A 41 2.29 1.18 -2.48
N ALA A 42 1.60 2.31 -2.61
CA ALA A 42 0.28 2.53 -2.02
C ALA A 42 -0.88 1.86 -2.79
N SER A 43 -0.62 1.29 -3.97
CA SER A 43 -1.66 0.62 -4.75
C SER A 43 -1.95 -0.78 -4.21
N PRO A 44 -3.22 -1.19 -4.08
CA PRO A 44 -3.59 -2.55 -3.67
C PRO A 44 -3.06 -3.61 -4.66
N SER A 45 -2.77 -3.25 -5.91
CA SER A 45 -2.17 -4.15 -6.90
C SER A 45 -0.71 -4.55 -6.60
N SER A 46 -0.01 -3.75 -5.80
CA SER A 46 1.36 -4.03 -5.34
C SER A 46 1.38 -4.94 -4.10
N SER A 47 0.21 -5.18 -3.49
CA SER A 47 0.03 -5.89 -2.21
C SER A 47 0.02 -7.42 -2.31
N ILE A 48 0.31 -8.01 -3.48
CA ILE A 48 0.18 -9.46 -3.73
C ILE A 48 0.92 -10.29 -2.67
N LEU A 49 1.99 -9.74 -2.07
CA LEU A 49 2.61 -10.31 -0.88
C LEU A 49 2.83 -9.22 0.17
N ARG A 50 1.99 -9.21 1.21
CA ARG A 50 2.00 -8.33 2.40
C ARG A 50 3.26 -8.46 3.28
N THR A 51 4.42 -8.70 2.70
CA THR A 51 5.70 -8.57 3.39
C THR A 51 6.04 -7.09 3.44
N SER A 52 5.93 -6.50 4.64
CA SER A 52 5.87 -5.06 4.93
C SER A 52 7.06 -4.20 4.52
N ASN A 53 8.03 -4.71 3.76
CA ASN A 53 9.32 -4.07 3.47
C ASN A 53 9.81 -4.36 2.04
N ALA A 54 8.94 -4.48 1.05
CA ALA A 54 9.37 -4.70 -0.34
C ALA A 54 8.42 -4.04 -1.35
N ILE A 55 8.94 -3.78 -2.55
CA ILE A 55 8.18 -3.29 -3.70
C ILE A 55 8.46 -4.17 -4.92
N ASP A 56 7.42 -4.51 -5.67
CA ASP A 56 7.55 -5.22 -6.95
C ASP A 56 7.84 -4.21 -8.07
N CYS A 57 8.74 -4.56 -9.00
CA CYS A 57 9.01 -3.71 -10.15
C CYS A 57 7.80 -3.65 -11.11
N PRO A 58 7.31 -2.45 -11.49
CA PRO A 58 6.21 -2.29 -12.45
C PRO A 58 6.46 -2.91 -13.83
N ILE A 59 7.73 -3.08 -14.23
CA ILE A 59 8.11 -3.64 -15.54
C ILE A 59 8.28 -5.15 -15.48
N CYS A 60 9.08 -5.64 -14.54
CA CYS A 60 9.54 -7.04 -14.53
C CYS A 60 9.10 -7.84 -13.30
N ARG A 61 8.36 -7.23 -12.37
CA ARG A 61 7.82 -7.84 -11.14
C ARG A 61 8.86 -8.42 -10.18
N ARG A 62 10.15 -8.22 -10.42
CA ARG A 62 11.21 -8.54 -9.44
C ARG A 62 11.10 -7.62 -8.23
N ARG A 63 11.30 -8.19 -7.04
CA ARG A 63 11.26 -7.46 -5.76
C ARG A 63 12.50 -6.62 -5.51
N SER A 64 12.29 -5.53 -4.80
CA SER A 64 13.34 -4.78 -4.14
C SER A 64 12.97 -4.53 -2.70
N ASN A 65 13.94 -4.71 -1.80
CA ASN A 65 13.71 -4.52 -0.38
C ASN A 65 13.69 -3.02 -0.04
N LEU A 66 12.80 -2.65 0.86
CA LEU A 66 12.65 -1.31 1.39
C LEU A 66 13.04 -1.30 2.86
N ILE A 67 13.77 -0.28 3.29
CA ILE A 67 14.01 -0.02 4.71
C ILE A 67 12.83 0.80 5.24
N ASN A 68 12.19 0.34 6.32
CA ASN A 68 11.04 0.99 6.96
C ASN A 68 9.90 1.31 5.98
N ASN A 69 9.67 0.45 4.99
CA ASN A 69 8.69 0.64 3.92
C ASN A 69 8.78 2.00 3.18
N SER A 70 9.98 2.59 3.12
CA SER A 70 10.20 3.90 2.51
C SER A 70 10.88 3.80 1.15
N ILE A 71 10.27 4.39 0.11
CA ILE A 71 10.86 4.56 -1.22
C ILE A 71 12.15 5.38 -1.17
N ASP A 72 12.26 6.28 -0.20
CA ASP A 72 13.44 7.15 -0.09
C ASP A 72 14.70 6.34 0.27
N SER A 73 14.54 5.11 0.81
CA SER A 73 15.63 4.17 1.09
C SER A 73 16.28 3.55 -0.15
N LEU A 74 15.62 3.61 -1.31
CA LEU A 74 16.17 3.09 -2.56
C LEU A 74 17.31 3.97 -3.08
N PRO A 75 18.34 3.38 -3.71
CA PRO A 75 19.44 4.13 -4.30
C PRO A 75 18.95 5.01 -5.45
N GLY A 76 19.57 6.19 -5.59
CA GLY A 76 19.31 7.08 -6.72
C GLY A 76 20.07 6.65 -7.98
N ASN A 77 19.52 6.95 -9.17
CA ASN A 77 20.24 6.78 -10.43
C ASN A 77 21.06 8.03 -10.76
N TYR A 78 22.30 8.11 -10.26
CA TYR A 78 23.16 9.28 -10.46
C TYR A 78 23.56 9.49 -11.93
N ILE A 79 23.63 8.43 -12.74
CA ILE A 79 23.96 8.54 -14.16
C ILE A 79 22.80 9.22 -14.91
N VAL A 80 21.57 8.76 -14.69
CA VAL A 80 20.38 9.40 -15.29
C VAL A 80 20.26 10.86 -14.85
N ARG A 81 20.49 11.14 -13.56
CA ARG A 81 20.49 12.50 -13.03
C ARG A 81 21.52 13.39 -13.73
N ASP A 82 22.78 12.93 -13.84
CA ASP A 82 23.86 13.68 -14.48
C ASP A 82 23.58 13.93 -15.98
N ILE A 83 23.02 12.95 -16.70
CA ILE A 83 22.63 13.14 -18.10
C ILE A 83 21.50 14.19 -18.23
N ILE A 84 20.48 14.13 -17.37
CA ILE A 84 19.39 15.12 -17.32
C ILE A 84 19.96 16.51 -17.02
N GLU A 85 20.81 16.63 -16.01
CA GLU A 85 21.44 17.91 -15.63
C GLU A 85 22.28 18.50 -16.76
N ARG A 86 23.03 17.68 -17.51
CA ARG A 86 23.81 18.16 -18.66
C ARG A 86 22.95 18.58 -19.84
N LYS A 87 21.80 17.92 -20.06
CA LYS A 87 20.93 18.17 -21.21
C LYS A 87 19.97 19.33 -20.98
N TYR A 88 19.41 19.45 -19.78
CA TYR A 88 18.37 20.43 -19.44
C TYR A 88 18.81 21.46 -18.40
N GLY A 89 20.03 21.34 -17.84
CA GLY A 89 20.51 22.17 -16.74
C GLY A 89 20.08 21.64 -15.37
N THR A 90 20.40 22.38 -14.31
CA THR A 90 19.98 22.06 -12.93
C THR A 90 18.47 22.21 -12.71
N THR A 91 17.79 22.86 -13.65
CA THR A 91 16.34 23.01 -13.67
C THR A 91 15.75 21.95 -14.58
N THR A 92 15.42 20.77 -14.04
CA THR A 92 14.44 19.90 -14.71
C THR A 92 13.17 20.70 -14.99
N PRO A 93 12.38 20.39 -16.04
CA PRO A 93 11.10 21.05 -16.25
C PRO A 93 10.31 21.12 -14.93
N GLU A 94 9.94 22.33 -14.54
CA GLU A 94 9.26 22.54 -13.26
C GLU A 94 7.94 21.78 -13.27
N ARG A 95 7.74 20.93 -12.26
CA ARG A 95 6.43 20.35 -12.02
C ARG A 95 5.49 21.43 -11.45
N PRO A 96 4.17 21.29 -11.66
CA PRO A 96 3.20 22.14 -11.01
C PRO A 96 3.48 22.26 -9.50
N PRO A 97 3.34 23.45 -8.88
CA PRO A 97 3.64 23.66 -7.47
C PRO A 97 2.87 22.73 -6.53
N ASP A 98 1.69 22.28 -6.96
CA ASP A 98 0.79 21.39 -6.23
C ASP A 98 1.04 19.89 -6.51
N TYR A 99 2.02 19.53 -7.35
CA TYR A 99 2.27 18.13 -7.74
C TYR A 99 2.45 17.19 -6.54
N ASN A 100 3.24 17.60 -5.54
CA ASN A 100 3.44 16.77 -4.35
C ASN A 100 2.15 16.61 -3.55
N GLN A 101 1.31 17.65 -3.48
CA GLN A 101 0.00 17.58 -2.82
C GLN A 101 -0.92 16.61 -3.58
N GLN A 102 -0.99 16.70 -4.91
CA GLN A 102 -1.76 15.77 -5.75
C GLN A 102 -1.33 14.30 -5.55
N ILE A 103 -0.02 14.05 -5.42
CA ILE A 103 0.51 12.71 -5.14
C ILE A 103 0.05 12.21 -3.77
N GLN A 104 0.09 13.05 -2.73
CA GLN A 104 -0.38 12.68 -1.39
C GLN A 104 -1.88 12.37 -1.38
N ASP A 105 -2.68 13.18 -2.06
CA ASP A 105 -4.12 12.98 -2.15
C ASP A 105 -4.46 11.69 -2.91
N ARG A 106 -3.68 11.37 -3.96
CA ARG A 106 -3.79 10.09 -4.68
C ARG A 106 -3.44 8.90 -3.81
N ILE A 107 -2.36 8.98 -3.02
CA ILE A 107 -1.94 7.91 -2.09
C ILE A 107 -3.04 7.67 -1.04
N LYS A 108 -3.54 8.73 -0.40
CA LYS A 108 -4.62 8.63 0.59
C LYS A 108 -5.86 7.96 0.00
N LYS A 109 -6.24 8.32 -1.22
CA LYS A 109 -7.39 7.71 -1.91
C LYS A 109 -7.20 6.21 -2.17
N LEU A 110 -5.98 5.79 -2.53
CA LEU A 110 -5.65 4.38 -2.76
C LEU A 110 -5.64 3.57 -1.47
N GLN A 111 -5.28 4.18 -0.34
CA GLN A 111 -5.32 3.53 0.98
C GLN A 111 -6.75 3.48 1.54
N LYS A 112 -7.56 4.53 1.33
CA LYS A 112 -8.94 4.61 1.83
C LYS A 112 -9.88 3.58 1.19
N THR A 113 -9.58 3.13 -0.02
CA THR A 113 -10.34 2.04 -0.66
C THR A 113 -10.21 0.70 0.06
N GLU A 114 -9.25 0.56 1.00
CA GLU A 114 -9.13 -0.61 1.88
C GLU A 114 -9.91 -0.46 3.20
N GLU A 115 -10.35 0.75 3.58
CA GLU A 115 -11.05 1.03 4.86
C GLU A 115 -12.58 1.07 4.72
N GLU A 116 -13.12 1.26 3.51
CA GLU A 116 -14.58 1.32 3.27
C GLU A 116 -15.20 -0.05 2.88
N GLU A 117 -14.43 -1.15 2.82
CA GLU A 117 -14.97 -2.52 2.66
C GLU A 117 -15.27 -3.24 3.99
N ASP A 118 -14.94 -2.64 5.15
CA ASP A 118 -15.05 -3.30 6.46
C ASP A 118 -16.25 -2.85 7.33
N ASP A 119 -17.07 -1.90 6.89
CA ASP A 119 -18.13 -1.32 7.75
C ASP A 119 -19.58 -1.68 7.40
N ASP A 120 -19.84 -2.48 6.36
CA ASP A 120 -21.19 -3.03 6.10
C ASP A 120 -21.13 -4.56 5.88
N ASP A 121 -21.53 -5.32 6.92
CA ASP A 121 -22.07 -6.71 6.92
C ASP A 121 -21.25 -7.99 7.25
N ASP A 122 -19.95 -8.00 7.60
CA ASP A 122 -19.26 -9.30 7.79
C ASP A 122 -19.31 -9.91 9.23
N ALA A 123 -19.77 -9.16 10.23
CA ALA A 123 -20.03 -9.72 11.57
C ALA A 123 -21.30 -10.61 11.63
N ILE A 124 -22.24 -10.44 10.69
CA ILE A 124 -23.52 -11.17 10.67
C ILE A 124 -23.38 -12.49 9.89
N LYS A 125 -22.50 -12.55 8.89
CA LYS A 125 -22.32 -13.74 8.03
C LYS A 125 -21.60 -14.90 8.74
N TYR A 126 -20.55 -14.64 9.52
CA TYR A 126 -19.87 -15.67 10.31
C TYR A 126 -20.80 -16.21 11.43
N SER A 127 -21.56 -15.33 12.06
CA SER A 127 -22.56 -15.72 13.06
C SER A 127 -23.66 -16.60 12.47
N ASN A 128 -24.10 -16.35 11.24
CA ASN A 128 -25.17 -17.12 10.59
C ASN A 128 -24.68 -18.43 9.94
N TYR A 129 -23.40 -18.53 9.56
CA TYR A 129 -22.79 -19.78 9.12
C TYR A 129 -22.50 -20.74 10.30
N VAL A 130 -22.10 -20.18 11.45
CA VAL A 130 -21.75 -20.98 12.65
C VAL A 130 -22.99 -21.33 13.49
N LYS A 131 -24.10 -20.58 13.40
CA LYS A 131 -25.35 -20.85 14.12
C LYS A 131 -25.97 -22.23 13.85
N PRO A 132 -26.10 -22.74 12.61
CA PRO A 132 -26.65 -24.09 12.39
C PRO A 132 -25.62 -25.20 12.67
N VAL A 133 -24.31 -24.90 12.65
CA VAL A 133 -23.26 -25.90 12.88
C VAL A 133 -22.99 -26.11 14.38
N ALA A 134 -23.02 -25.06 15.19
CA ALA A 134 -22.85 -25.17 16.64
C ALA A 134 -24.09 -25.76 17.35
N ALA A 135 -25.30 -25.50 16.85
CA ALA A 135 -26.53 -26.09 17.38
C ALA A 135 -26.57 -27.63 17.19
N ALA A 136 -25.88 -28.17 16.19
CA ALA A 136 -25.80 -29.61 15.94
C ALA A 136 -24.81 -30.34 16.88
N LEU A 137 -23.92 -29.64 17.59
CA LEU A 137 -22.89 -30.25 18.44
C LEU A 137 -23.22 -30.24 19.94
N VAL A 138 -24.27 -29.54 20.39
CA VAL A 138 -24.69 -29.53 21.82
C VAL A 138 -25.79 -30.57 22.10
N GLY A 139 -25.77 -31.70 21.37
CA GLY A 139 -26.86 -32.66 21.34
C GLY A 139 -26.78 -33.85 22.30
N VAL A 140 -25.67 -34.19 22.97
CA VAL A 140 -25.59 -35.52 23.63
C VAL A 140 -24.99 -35.63 25.04
N VAL A 141 -24.23 -34.68 25.61
CA VAL A 141 -23.72 -34.92 26.99
C VAL A 141 -23.65 -33.67 27.85
N GLY A 142 -24.37 -33.72 28.98
CA GLY A 142 -23.95 -33.01 30.20
C GLY A 142 -24.84 -31.84 30.61
N GLY A 143 -25.96 -32.16 31.26
CA GLY A 143 -26.54 -31.23 32.23
C GLY A 143 -25.54 -30.87 33.34
N LEU A 144 -25.76 -29.69 33.93
CA LEU A 144 -25.09 -29.12 35.11
C LEU A 144 -23.80 -28.33 34.83
N LEU A 145 -23.92 -26.99 34.68
CA LEU A 145 -23.12 -25.94 35.38
C LEU A 145 -23.40 -24.51 34.79
N LEU A 146 -24.61 -23.96 35.00
CA LEU A 146 -24.98 -22.60 34.53
C LEU A 146 -25.40 -21.61 35.64
N ALA A 147 -24.65 -21.46 36.75
CA ALA A 147 -25.18 -20.54 37.79
C ALA A 147 -24.20 -19.73 38.64
N LYS A 148 -22.95 -19.46 38.22
CA LYS A 148 -22.08 -18.54 39.02
C LYS A 148 -21.28 -17.48 38.25
N GLY A 149 -21.16 -17.55 36.92
CA GLY A 149 -20.33 -16.59 36.15
C GLY A 149 -21.06 -15.35 35.60
N VAL A 150 -22.34 -15.46 35.24
CA VAL A 150 -23.02 -14.45 34.40
C VAL A 150 -23.48 -13.20 35.17
N LYS A 151 -23.63 -13.26 36.50
CA LYS A 151 -24.02 -12.09 37.30
C LYS A 151 -22.91 -11.03 37.42
N LYS A 152 -21.62 -11.42 37.36
CA LYS A 152 -20.50 -10.50 37.64
C LYS A 152 -20.22 -9.50 36.51
N LEU A 153 -20.66 -9.79 35.29
CA LEU A 153 -20.46 -8.90 34.12
C LEU A 153 -21.56 -7.83 33.98
N ARG A 154 -22.77 -8.08 34.50
CA ARG A 154 -23.87 -7.10 34.42
C ARG A 154 -23.68 -5.92 35.37
N ASP A 155 -23.06 -6.13 36.52
CA ASP A 155 -22.88 -5.07 37.53
C ASP A 155 -21.69 -4.13 37.21
N ASN A 156 -20.68 -4.61 36.47
CA ASN A 156 -19.53 -3.79 36.09
C ASN A 156 -19.88 -2.78 34.98
N LYS A 157 -20.82 -3.12 34.08
CA LYS A 157 -21.29 -2.22 33.02
C LYS A 157 -22.11 -1.04 33.57
N LYS A 158 -22.77 -1.19 34.73
CA LYS A 158 -23.50 -0.10 35.41
C LYS A 158 -22.58 0.87 36.17
N LYS A 159 -21.41 0.44 36.64
CA LYS A 159 -20.45 1.32 37.35
C LYS A 159 -19.63 2.21 36.41
N ARG A 160 -19.43 1.79 35.16
CA ARG A 160 -18.63 2.55 34.17
C ARG A 160 -19.37 3.72 33.50
N ASN A 161 -20.70 3.79 33.60
CA ASN A 161 -21.53 4.86 33.02
C ASN A 161 -21.86 6.00 34.02
N ARG A 162 -21.11 6.14 35.12
CA ARG A 162 -21.30 7.22 36.11
C ARG A 162 -20.00 7.99 36.44
N HIS A 163 -19.05 8.02 35.52
CA HIS A 163 -17.94 8.98 35.52
C HIS A 163 -17.88 9.64 34.16
#